data_AF-A0A919VTQ0-F1
#
_entry.id   AF-A0A919VTQ0-F1
#
_cell.length_a   1.000
_cell.length_b   1.000
_cell.length_c   1.000
_cell.angle_alpha   90.00
_cell.angle_beta   90.00
_cell.angle_gamma   90.00
#
_symmetry.space_group_name_H-M   'P 1'
#
loop_
_entity.id
_entity.type
_entity.pdbx_description
1 polymer ?
#
loop_
_entity_poly.entity_id
_entity_poly.type
_entity_poly.pdbx_seq_one_letter_code
_entity_poly.pdbx_strand_id
1 'polypeptide(L)'
;MDAVYFKTLTTKPDGTPRTEAAAGPLVYRVTNVSTGEATRADASSSGLITHHDDGSQTWLLSGPLLVRFREGNGNLPRGLYDLTGVAWRIDISADGHLTVSGGYRIAKDVCATLS
;
A
#
# COMPACT_ATOMS: atom_id res chain seq x y z
N MET A 1 -15.33 12.94 2.54
CA MET A 1 -15.36 11.75 1.67
C MET A 1 -14.03 11.06 1.81
N ASP A 2 -14.04 9.80 2.22
CA ASP A 2 -12.84 8.95 2.28
C ASP A 2 -12.70 8.28 0.92
N ALA A 3 -11.88 8.85 0.05
CA ALA A 3 -11.64 8.33 -1.28
C ALA A 3 -10.16 8.45 -1.63
N VAL A 4 -9.69 7.51 -2.46
CA VAL A 4 -8.42 7.68 -3.18
C VAL A 4 -8.73 8.36 -4.50
N TYR A 5 -8.00 9.42 -4.78
CA TYR A 5 -8.05 10.10 -6.05
C TYR A 5 -6.83 9.70 -6.87
N PHE A 6 -7.07 9.38 -8.13
CA PHE A 6 -6.04 9.04 -9.10
C PHE A 6 -6.01 10.08 -10.21
N LYS A 7 -4.81 10.40 -10.67
CA LYS A 7 -4.59 11.20 -11.87
C LYS A 7 -3.60 10.46 -12.77
N THR A 8 -4.07 9.99 -13.91
CA THR A 8 -3.19 9.48 -14.97
C THR A 8 -2.28 10.60 -15.47
N LEU A 9 -0.97 10.35 -15.44
CA LEU A 9 0.05 11.28 -15.90
C LEU A 9 0.54 10.91 -17.29
N THR A 10 0.67 9.61 -17.56
CA THR A 10 1.00 9.07 -18.89
C THR A 10 0.22 7.79 -19.15
N THR A 11 0.05 7.49 -20.43
CA THR A 11 -0.78 6.38 -20.93
C THR A 11 0.06 5.45 -21.79
N LYS A 12 -0.26 4.15 -21.77
CA LYS A 12 0.26 3.14 -22.68
C LYS A 12 -0.43 3.25 -24.06
N PRO A 13 0.10 2.59 -25.12
CA PRO A 13 -0.52 2.60 -26.44
C PRO A 13 -1.97 2.07 -26.49
N ASP A 14 -2.33 1.19 -25.55
CA ASP A 14 -3.68 0.61 -25.42
C ASP A 14 -4.68 1.52 -24.67
N GLY A 15 -4.25 2.71 -24.26
CA GLY A 15 -5.08 3.66 -23.51
C GLY A 15 -5.09 3.44 -21.99
N THR A 16 -4.45 2.40 -21.47
CA THR A 16 -4.35 2.16 -20.01
C THR A 16 -3.26 3.04 -19.37
N PRO A 17 -3.34 3.34 -18.07
CA PRO A 17 -2.31 4.13 -17.40
C PRO A 17 -0.91 3.49 -17.45
N ARG A 18 0.11 4.29 -17.76
CA ARG A 18 1.52 3.93 -17.56
C ARG A 18 2.07 4.49 -16.26
N THR A 19 1.69 5.74 -15.93
CA THR A 19 1.98 6.34 -14.63
C THR A 19 0.78 7.10 -14.08
N GLU A 20 0.58 7.03 -12.76
CA GLU A 20 -0.52 7.69 -12.05
C GLU A 20 -0.02 8.33 -10.76
N ALA A 21 -0.52 9.53 -10.45
CA ALA A 21 -0.46 10.06 -9.09
C ALA A 21 -1.68 9.59 -8.31
N ALA A 22 -1.48 9.14 -7.08
CA ALA A 22 -2.54 8.70 -6.16
C ALA A 22 -2.42 9.46 -4.84
N ALA A 23 -3.56 9.88 -4.27
CA ALA A 23 -3.62 10.44 -2.92
C ALA A 23 -5.01 10.28 -2.33
N GLY A 24 -5.10 10.05 -1.02
CA GLY A 24 -6.40 10.03 -0.34
C GLY A 24 -6.23 9.94 1.17
N PRO A 25 -6.99 10.69 1.98
CA PRO A 25 -6.88 10.67 3.44
C PRO A 25 -7.67 9.49 4.04
N LEU A 26 -7.24 8.26 3.74
CA LEU A 26 -7.97 7.07 4.15
C LEU A 26 -7.59 6.64 5.57
N VAL A 27 -8.58 6.58 6.46
CA VAL A 27 -8.45 5.93 7.77
C VAL A 27 -9.46 4.79 7.85
N TYR A 28 -8.97 3.56 7.89
CA TYR A 28 -9.80 2.37 7.92
C TYR A 28 -10.09 1.93 9.35
N ARG A 29 -11.32 1.53 9.64
CA ARG A 29 -11.62 0.67 10.80
C ARG A 29 -11.32 -0.77 10.42
N VAL A 30 -10.32 -1.37 11.04
CA VAL A 30 -9.98 -2.79 10.89
C VAL A 30 -10.60 -3.54 12.07
N THR A 31 -11.21 -4.68 11.81
CA THR A 31 -11.93 -5.47 12.82
C THR A 31 -11.48 -6.92 12.76
N ASN A 32 -11.15 -7.49 13.92
CA ASN A 32 -11.01 -8.92 14.06
C ASN A 32 -12.40 -9.54 14.11
N VAL A 33 -12.74 -10.31 13.09
CA VAL A 33 -14.08 -10.90 12.94
C VAL A 33 -14.37 -12.01 13.95
N SER A 34 -13.36 -12.60 14.58
CA SER A 34 -13.58 -13.64 15.60
C SER A 34 -13.81 -13.06 17.00
N THR A 35 -13.16 -11.94 17.34
CA THR A 35 -13.26 -11.31 18.67
C THR A 35 -14.16 -10.08 18.70
N GLY A 36 -14.43 -9.47 17.54
CA GLY A 36 -15.15 -8.19 17.41
C GLY A 36 -14.29 -6.96 17.74
N GLU A 37 -13.04 -7.15 18.17
CA GLU A 37 -12.13 -6.06 18.47
C GLU A 37 -11.79 -5.25 17.21
N ALA A 38 -11.58 -3.95 17.36
CA ALA A 38 -11.29 -3.08 16.24
C ALA A 38 -10.26 -1.99 16.55
N THR A 39 -9.51 -1.62 15.52
CA THR A 39 -8.47 -0.58 15.56
C THR A 39 -8.57 0.28 14.30
N ARG A 40 -8.00 1.49 14.33
CA ARG A 40 -7.90 2.36 13.16
C ARG A 40 -6.55 2.19 12.48
N ALA A 41 -6.55 1.97 11.18
CA ALA A 41 -5.36 1.89 10.35
C ALA A 41 -5.29 3.10 9.41
N ASP A 42 -4.11 3.70 9.28
CA ASP A 42 -3.90 4.91 8.49
C ASP A 42 -3.31 4.57 7.12
N ALA A 43 -4.04 4.94 6.07
CA ALA A 43 -3.67 4.78 4.68
C ALA A 43 -3.67 6.13 3.92
N SER A 44 -3.40 7.22 4.64
CA SER A 44 -3.36 8.59 4.10
C SER A 44 -2.12 8.93 3.25
N SER A 45 -1.64 7.97 2.44
CA SER A 45 -0.46 8.16 1.59
C SER A 45 -0.76 8.98 0.35
N SER A 46 0.31 9.57 -0.19
CA SER A 46 0.38 10.06 -1.56
C SER A 46 1.53 9.37 -2.28
N GLY A 47 1.39 9.15 -3.58
CA GLY A 47 2.45 8.50 -4.33
C GLY A 47 2.31 8.53 -5.84
N LEU A 48 3.37 8.05 -6.50
CA LEU A 48 3.44 7.80 -7.93
C LEU A 48 3.42 6.28 -8.14
N ILE A 49 2.49 5.81 -8.96
CA ILE A 49 2.37 4.42 -9.38
C ILE A 49 2.84 4.32 -10.82
N THR A 50 3.79 3.43 -11.08
CA THR A 50 4.19 3.02 -12.43
C THR A 50 3.66 1.62 -12.69
N HIS A 51 2.94 1.46 -13.80
CA HIS A 51 2.43 0.17 -14.28
C HIS A 51 3.31 -0.33 -15.41
N HIS A 52 4.02 -1.44 -15.17
CA HIS A 52 4.92 -2.03 -16.15
C HIS A 52 4.16 -2.90 -17.15
N ASP A 53 4.79 -3.22 -18.28
CA ASP A 53 4.13 -3.98 -19.36
C ASP A 53 4.03 -5.48 -19.04
N ASP A 54 4.81 -5.97 -18.09
CA ASP A 54 4.72 -7.34 -17.55
C ASP A 54 3.64 -7.49 -16.46
N GLY A 55 2.91 -6.41 -16.13
CA GLY A 55 1.88 -6.38 -15.09
C GLY A 55 2.41 -6.08 -13.69
N SER A 56 3.73 -5.97 -13.49
CA SER A 56 4.30 -5.51 -12.24
C SER A 56 4.04 -4.01 -12.01
N GLN A 57 4.17 -3.56 -10.77
CA GLN A 57 4.00 -2.16 -10.39
C GLN A 57 5.12 -1.68 -9.48
N THR A 58 5.46 -0.41 -9.60
CA THR A 58 6.35 0.30 -8.68
C THR A 58 5.62 1.49 -8.09
N TRP A 59 5.54 1.56 -6.76
CA TRP A 59 4.87 2.63 -6.03
C TRP A 59 5.92 3.42 -5.27
N LEU A 60 6.06 4.71 -5.56
CA LEU A 60 6.87 5.65 -4.78
C LEU A 60 5.94 6.45 -3.88
N LEU A 61 6.16 6.39 -2.56
CA LEU A 61 5.19 6.78 -1.56
C LEU A 61 5.77 7.78 -0.56
N SER A 62 4.87 8.63 -0.06
CA SER A 62 5.06 9.50 1.10
C SER A 62 3.85 9.39 2.02
N GLY A 63 4.09 9.33 3.32
CA GLY A 63 3.05 9.17 4.33
C GLY A 63 2.65 7.70 4.56
N PRO A 64 1.60 7.49 5.36
CA PRO A 64 1.18 6.17 5.83
C PRO A 64 0.35 5.40 4.81
N LEU A 65 0.63 4.12 4.63
CA LEU A 65 -0.13 3.20 3.79
C LEU A 65 -0.38 1.90 4.55
N LEU A 66 -1.62 1.42 4.49
CA LEU A 66 -2.00 0.12 5.00
C LEU A 66 -1.62 -0.98 4.00
N VAL A 67 -0.71 -1.88 4.38
CA VAL A 67 -0.15 -2.92 3.50
C VAL A 67 -0.33 -4.30 4.12
N ARG A 68 -0.84 -5.24 3.33
CA ARG A 68 -1.03 -6.64 3.73
C ARG A 68 0.05 -7.52 3.12
N PHE A 69 0.74 -8.28 3.96
CA PHE A 69 1.67 -9.33 3.54
C PHE A 69 1.04 -10.71 3.76
N ARG A 70 1.07 -11.54 2.71
CA ARG A 70 0.68 -12.96 2.82
C ARG A 70 1.90 -13.80 3.17
N GLU A 71 1.66 -15.00 3.69
CA GLU A 71 2.71 -15.96 4.01
C GLU A 71 3.61 -16.20 2.79
N GLY A 72 4.93 -16.03 2.96
CA GLY A 72 5.93 -16.18 1.89
C GLY A 72 5.81 -15.21 0.71
N ASN A 73 4.90 -14.23 0.75
CA ASN A 73 4.61 -13.35 -0.38
C ASN A 73 5.01 -11.89 -0.13
N GLY A 74 6.24 -11.71 0.32
CA GLY A 74 6.90 -10.42 0.43
C GLY A 74 8.10 -10.48 1.36
N ASN A 75 8.71 -9.32 1.59
CA ASN A 75 9.91 -9.19 2.42
C ASN A 75 9.62 -8.85 3.90
N LEU A 76 8.35 -8.76 4.30
CA LEU A 76 7.93 -8.70 5.70
C LEU A 76 7.14 -9.97 6.07
N PRO A 77 7.12 -10.36 7.36
CA PRO A 77 6.29 -11.46 7.83
C PRO A 77 4.81 -11.28 7.47
N ARG A 78 4.06 -12.37 7.47
CA ARG A 78 2.59 -12.32 7.28
C ARG A 78 1.96 -11.39 8.30
N GLY A 79 1.16 -10.44 7.81
CA GLY A 79 0.49 -9.47 8.67
C GLY A 79 -0.20 -8.35 7.90
N LEU A 80 -0.74 -7.40 8.64
CA LEU A 80 -1.32 -6.16 8.15
C LEU A 80 -0.66 -5.00 8.87
N TYR A 81 -0.02 -4.09 8.14
CA TYR A 81 0.86 -3.07 8.71
C TYR A 81 0.49 -1.67 8.23
N ASP A 82 0.55 -0.70 9.13
CA ASP A 82 0.64 0.72 8.75
C ASP A 82 2.13 1.03 8.52
N LEU A 83 2.53 1.14 7.25
CA LEU A 83 3.88 1.52 6.86
C LEU A 83 3.93 3.01 6.58
N THR A 84 4.98 3.71 7.00
CA THR A 84 5.09 5.15 6.75
C THR A 84 6.53 5.56 6.50
N GLY A 85 6.71 6.67 5.78
CA GLY A 85 8.02 7.23 5.46
C GLY A 85 7.87 8.50 4.62
N VAL A 86 8.93 9.30 4.53
CA VAL A 86 8.94 10.52 3.69
C VAL A 86 9.19 10.18 2.22
N ALA A 87 10.01 9.16 1.98
CA ALA A 87 10.32 8.63 0.65
C ALA A 87 10.60 7.14 0.76
N TRP A 88 9.62 6.33 0.38
CA TRP A 88 9.71 4.88 0.43
C TRP A 88 9.02 4.24 -0.77
N ARG A 89 9.24 2.94 -0.97
CA ARG A 89 8.85 2.25 -2.19
C ARG A 89 8.21 0.91 -1.90
N ILE A 90 7.22 0.54 -2.71
CA ILE A 90 6.71 -0.82 -2.86
C ILE A 90 6.93 -1.26 -4.30
N ASP A 91 7.57 -2.40 -4.47
CA ASP A 91 7.56 -3.13 -5.73
C ASP A 91 6.60 -4.32 -5.61
N ILE A 92 5.69 -4.40 -6.57
CA ILE A 92 4.69 -5.46 -6.70
C ILE A 92 5.04 -6.22 -7.97
N SER A 93 5.58 -7.43 -7.87
CA SER A 93 5.81 -8.26 -9.05
C SER A 93 4.49 -8.66 -9.72
N ALA A 94 4.57 -9.17 -10.95
CA ALA A 94 3.41 -9.60 -11.73
C ALA A 94 2.55 -10.69 -11.04
N ASP A 95 3.18 -11.53 -10.19
CA ASP A 95 2.52 -12.55 -9.35
C ASP A 95 2.10 -12.00 -7.97
N GLY A 96 2.36 -10.73 -7.68
CA GLY A 96 1.91 -10.04 -6.48
C GLY A 96 2.83 -10.15 -5.27
N HIS A 97 4.10 -10.53 -5.44
CA HIS A 97 5.12 -10.45 -4.39
C HIS A 97 5.46 -9.01 -4.05
N LEU A 98 5.41 -8.68 -2.75
CA LEU A 98 5.60 -7.32 -2.25
C LEU A 98 6.99 -7.14 -1.66
N THR A 99 7.78 -6.26 -2.27
CA THR A 99 9.05 -5.81 -1.68
C THR A 99 8.93 -4.36 -1.24
N VAL A 100 9.10 -4.11 0.06
CA VAL A 100 9.16 -2.75 0.61
C VAL A 100 10.61 -2.33 0.84
N SER A 101 10.98 -1.14 0.38
CA SER A 101 12.34 -0.62 0.49
C SER A 101 12.37 0.91 0.66
N GLY A 102 13.57 1.46 0.88
CA GLY A 102 13.78 2.88 1.16
C GLY A 102 13.56 3.25 2.63
N GLY A 103 13.27 4.52 2.89
CA GLY A 103 13.16 5.08 4.25
C GLY A 103 11.80 4.84 4.92
N TYR A 104 11.27 3.61 4.85
CA TYR A 104 10.03 3.24 5.54
C TYR A 104 10.29 2.84 7.00
N ARG A 105 9.24 2.90 7.81
CA ARG A 105 9.15 2.25 9.11
C ARG A 105 7.78 1.61 9.28
N ILE A 106 7.70 0.60 10.13
CA ILE A 106 6.42 0.04 10.60
C ILE A 106 5.93 0.95 11.71
N ALA A 107 4.87 1.72 11.45
CA ALA A 107 4.21 2.54 12.47
C ALA A 107 3.32 1.68 13.38
N LYS A 108 2.70 0.65 12.81
CA LYS A 108 1.83 -0.27 13.54
C LYS A 108 1.76 -1.65 12.87
N ASP A 109 1.88 -2.71 13.66
CA ASP A 109 1.35 -4.03 13.29
C ASP A 109 -0.11 -4.09 13.72
N VAL A 110 -1.02 -4.04 12.74
CA VAL A 110 -2.47 -3.97 12.99
C VAL A 110 -2.97 -5.27 13.63
N CYS A 111 -2.44 -6.42 13.20
CA CYS A 111 -2.86 -7.72 13.71
C CYS A 111 -2.44 -7.89 15.18
N ALA A 112 -1.26 -7.41 15.56
CA ALA A 112 -0.80 -7.44 16.94
C ALA A 112 -1.60 -6.54 17.90
N THR A 113 -2.42 -5.61 17.37
CA THR A 113 -3.30 -4.75 18.18
C THR A 113 -4.73 -5.26 18.32
N LEU A 114 -5.02 -6.47 17.82
CA LEU A 114 -6.38 -7.04 17.73
C LEU A 114 -6.46 -8.45 18.34
N SER A 115 -5.61 -8.73 19.33
CA SER A 115 -5.37 -10.04 19.93
C SER A 115 -6.04 -10.20 21.28
#